data_AF-A0A2U2ZQ64-F1
#
_entry.id   AF-A0A2U2ZQ64-F1
#
_cell.length_a   1.000
_cell.length_b   1.000
_cell.length_c   1.000
_cell.angle_alpha   90.00
_cell.angle_beta   90.00
_cell.angle_gamma   90.00
#
_symmetry.space_group_name_H-M   'P 1'
#
loop_
_entity.id
_entity.type
_entity.pdbx_description
1 polymer ?
#
loop_
_entity_poly.entity_id
_entity_poly.type
_entity_poly.pdbx_seq_one_letter_code
_entity_poly.pdbx_strand_id
1 'polypeptide(L)'
;MNQMGLAGLSRVGRVHFVMAWVLCVAALLLVVATWLPGPRKVPFGAVGVVFVAIFPVVGVALASVLFSEGGRSLLGRGNGGRMARFVWSLPTGLKCSYAVVFATLLLAMTAGGEARDTKTDEFGSHYYTRWNNTTLRSERVALSEAEYHEASKAQARVFASGAALFHAVGGFLVLVAASPAMPRPGVEGSKRVA
;
A
#
# COMPACT_ATOMS: atom_id res chain seq x y z
N MET A 1 18.21 -24.42 -1.03
CA MET A 1 17.69 -23.03 -1.12
C MET A 1 16.85 -22.78 0.12
N ASN A 2 17.34 -21.99 1.07
CA ASN A 2 16.58 -21.67 2.28
C ASN A 2 15.38 -20.82 1.89
N GLN A 3 14.17 -21.37 2.02
CA GLN A 3 12.95 -20.61 1.77
C GLN A 3 12.84 -19.50 2.81
N MET A 4 12.72 -18.28 2.33
CA MET A 4 12.48 -17.11 3.16
C MET A 4 11.01 -17.08 3.58
N GLY A 5 10.68 -17.85 4.61
CA GLY A 5 9.37 -17.84 5.23
C GLY A 5 9.29 -16.88 6.43
N LEU A 6 8.09 -16.70 6.97
CA LEU A 6 7.83 -16.03 8.26
C LEU A 6 8.75 -16.52 9.40
N ALA A 7 9.22 -17.77 9.33
CA ALA A 7 10.14 -18.35 10.29
C ALA A 7 11.54 -17.69 10.31
N GLY A 8 11.98 -17.08 9.20
CA GLY A 8 13.26 -16.38 9.10
C GLY A 8 13.26 -14.95 9.65
N LEU A 9 12.10 -14.43 10.05
CA LEU A 9 11.97 -13.09 10.62
C LEU A 9 12.23 -13.10 12.14
N SER A 10 12.88 -12.03 12.64
CA SER A 10 12.92 -11.75 14.07
C SER A 10 11.49 -11.61 14.64
N ARG A 11 11.32 -11.77 15.96
CA ARG A 11 9.98 -11.61 16.59
C ARG A 11 9.36 -10.25 16.25
N VAL A 12 10.16 -9.19 16.31
CA VAL A 12 9.72 -7.82 15.98
C VAL A 12 9.36 -7.68 14.49
N GLY A 13 10.15 -8.27 13.60
CA GLY A 13 9.88 -8.30 12.17
C GLY A 13 8.59 -9.05 11.83
N ARG A 14 8.32 -10.19 12.49
CA ARG A 14 7.05 -10.92 12.33
C ARG A 14 5.86 -10.08 12.73
N VAL A 15 5.92 -9.43 13.90
CA VAL A 15 4.82 -8.59 14.38
C VAL A 15 4.56 -7.43 13.40
N HIS A 16 5.60 -6.75 12.93
CA HIS A 16 5.44 -5.67 11.95
C HIS A 16 4.89 -6.17 10.62
N PHE A 17 5.38 -7.31 10.11
CA PHE A 17 4.89 -7.91 8.89
C PHE A 17 3.41 -8.29 9.00
N VAL A 18 3.02 -8.97 10.08
CA VAL A 18 1.62 -9.36 10.32
C VAL A 18 0.75 -8.13 10.48
N MET A 19 1.18 -7.12 11.24
CA MET A 19 0.45 -5.86 11.39
C MET A 19 0.21 -5.17 10.05
N ALA A 20 1.25 -5.06 9.21
CA ALA A 20 1.15 -4.51 7.88
C ALA A 20 0.16 -5.30 7.00
N TRP A 21 0.17 -6.63 7.08
CA TRP A 21 -0.79 -7.46 6.35
C TRP A 21 -2.22 -7.33 6.86
N VAL A 22 -2.44 -7.29 8.17
CA VAL A 22 -3.78 -7.07 8.75
C VAL A 22 -4.34 -5.71 8.30
N LEU A 23 -3.53 -4.66 8.33
CA LEU A 23 -3.94 -3.33 7.87
C LEU A 23 -4.16 -3.27 6.35
N CYS A 24 -3.35 -4.00 5.58
CA CYS A 24 -3.56 -4.16 4.13
C CYS A 24 -4.90 -4.85 3.82
N VAL A 25 -5.20 -5.97 4.50
CA VAL A 25 -6.47 -6.68 4.34
C VAL A 25 -7.65 -5.81 4.78
N ALA A 26 -7.53 -5.11 5.91
CA ALA A 26 -8.55 -4.18 6.36
C ALA A 26 -8.81 -3.07 5.34
N ALA A 27 -7.75 -2.49 4.75
CA ALA A 27 -7.86 -1.51 3.68
C ALA A 27 -8.56 -2.09 2.43
N LEU A 28 -8.23 -3.31 2.02
CA LEU A 28 -8.88 -3.98 0.90
C LEU A 28 -10.36 -4.27 1.17
N LEU A 29 -10.73 -4.67 2.40
CA LEU A 29 -12.12 -4.84 2.79
C LEU A 29 -12.89 -3.51 2.69
N LEU A 30 -12.28 -2.39 3.09
CA LEU A 30 -12.87 -1.06 2.90
C LEU A 30 -13.04 -0.73 1.41
N VAL A 31 -12.05 -1.05 0.56
CA VAL A 31 -12.16 -0.91 -0.90
C VAL A 31 -13.35 -1.71 -1.44
N VAL A 32 -13.45 -3.00 -1.10
CA VAL A 32 -14.57 -3.85 -1.53
C VAL A 32 -15.91 -3.33 -1.03
N ALA A 33 -15.96 -2.81 0.21
CA ALA A 33 -17.18 -2.22 0.75
C ALA A 33 -17.65 -0.97 -0.02
N THR A 34 -16.75 -0.23 -0.68
CA THR A 34 -17.12 0.89 -1.57
C THR A 34 -17.74 0.44 -2.89
N TRP A 35 -17.72 -0.85 -3.21
CA TRP A 35 -18.31 -1.40 -4.43
C TRP A 35 -19.74 -1.89 -4.23
N LEU A 36 -20.20 -1.96 -2.99
CA LEU A 36 -21.56 -2.37 -2.68
C LEU A 36 -22.57 -1.32 -3.19
N PRO A 37 -23.68 -1.76 -3.81
CA PRO A 37 -24.73 -0.86 -4.25
C PRO A 37 -25.45 -0.20 -3.06
N GLY A 38 -26.05 0.97 -3.30
CA GLY A 38 -26.83 1.71 -2.32
C GLY A 38 -26.02 2.73 -1.52
N PRO A 39 -26.55 3.22 -0.37
CA PRO A 39 -25.92 4.29 0.39
C PRO A 39 -24.56 3.87 0.93
N ARG A 40 -23.71 4.86 1.19
CA ARG A 40 -22.36 4.61 1.67
C ARG A 40 -22.38 3.98 3.06
N LYS A 41 -21.89 2.73 3.15
CA LYS A 41 -21.71 1.98 4.40
C LYS A 41 -20.29 2.07 4.98
N VAL A 42 -19.36 2.71 4.25
CA VAL A 42 -17.95 2.78 4.63
C VAL A 42 -17.72 3.95 5.60
N PRO A 43 -17.36 3.70 6.88
CA PRO A 43 -17.10 4.77 7.83
C PRO A 43 -15.80 5.50 7.46
N PHE A 44 -15.86 6.82 7.21
CA PHE A 44 -14.65 7.60 6.86
C PHE A 44 -13.61 7.56 7.98
N GLY A 45 -14.06 7.46 9.24
CA GLY A 45 -13.16 7.28 10.38
C GLY A 45 -12.28 6.04 10.24
N ALA A 46 -12.81 4.90 9.79
CA ALA A 46 -12.00 3.69 9.58
C ALA A 46 -11.02 3.85 8.43
N VAL A 47 -11.44 4.48 7.32
CA VAL A 47 -10.54 4.81 6.20
C VAL A 47 -9.41 5.72 6.68
N GLY A 48 -9.74 6.75 7.47
CA GLY A 48 -8.78 7.67 8.07
C GLY A 48 -7.79 6.96 9.01
N VAL A 49 -8.26 6.08 9.89
CA VAL A 49 -7.40 5.31 10.81
C VAL A 49 -6.43 4.41 10.03
N VAL A 50 -6.92 3.66 9.05
CA VAL A 50 -6.09 2.77 8.24
C VAL A 50 -5.10 3.55 7.38
N PHE A 51 -5.47 4.75 6.92
CA PHE A 51 -4.58 5.65 6.20
C PHE A 51 -3.51 6.27 7.11
N VAL A 52 -3.87 6.77 8.30
CA VAL A 52 -2.90 7.32 9.26
C VAL A 52 -1.95 6.24 9.77
N ALA A 53 -2.39 4.99 9.90
CA ALA A 53 -1.54 3.87 10.26
C ALA A 53 -0.39 3.61 9.26
N ILE A 54 -0.44 4.17 8.04
CA ILE A 54 0.66 4.12 7.07
C ILE A 54 1.95 4.67 7.68
N PHE A 55 1.88 5.82 8.36
CA PHE A 55 3.06 6.53 8.84
C PHE A 55 3.94 5.69 9.78
N PRO A 56 3.43 5.11 10.88
CA PRO A 56 4.25 4.26 11.75
C PRO A 56 4.67 2.96 11.05
N VAL A 57 3.78 2.31 10.30
CA VAL A 57 4.07 1.00 9.66
C VAL A 57 5.17 1.13 8.61
N VAL A 58 5.01 2.07 7.68
CA VAL A 58 5.97 2.30 6.60
C VAL A 58 7.22 2.97 7.13
N GLY A 59 7.10 3.90 8.10
CA GLY A 59 8.25 4.55 8.73
C GLY A 59 9.19 3.56 9.39
N VAL A 60 8.66 2.64 10.20
CA VAL A 60 9.50 1.59 10.83
C VAL A 60 10.06 0.62 9.79
N ALA A 61 9.28 0.25 8.77
CA ALA A 61 9.76 -0.63 7.71
C ALA A 61 10.90 0.01 6.88
N LEU A 62 10.77 1.30 6.55
CA LEU A 62 11.81 2.07 5.86
C LEU A 62 13.07 2.18 6.72
N ALA A 63 12.94 2.55 8.00
CA ALA A 63 14.08 2.59 8.92
C ALA A 63 14.77 1.21 8.98
N SER A 64 13.99 0.14 9.16
CA SER A 64 14.51 -1.23 9.20
C SER A 64 15.28 -1.59 7.94
N VAL A 65 14.76 -1.23 6.76
CA VAL A 65 15.44 -1.48 5.48
C VAL A 65 16.72 -0.67 5.36
N LEU A 66 16.68 0.63 5.68
CA LEU A 66 17.84 1.53 5.55
C LEU A 66 19.01 1.11 6.45
N PHE A 67 18.72 0.61 7.64
CA PHE A 67 19.73 0.14 8.60
C PHE A 67 20.08 -1.35 8.46
N SER A 68 19.43 -2.07 7.55
CA SER A 68 19.71 -3.50 7.30
C SER A 68 20.73 -3.72 6.18
N GLU A 69 21.46 -4.83 6.27
CA GLU A 69 22.33 -5.29 5.18
C GLU A 69 21.52 -5.74 3.95
N GLY A 70 20.33 -6.32 4.17
CA GLY A 70 19.39 -6.72 3.12
C GLY A 70 18.98 -5.55 2.24
N GLY A 71 18.56 -4.42 2.84
CA GLY A 71 18.21 -3.20 2.12
C GLY A 71 19.37 -2.64 1.29
N ARG A 72 20.58 -2.58 1.87
CA ARG A 72 21.79 -2.11 1.16
C ARG A 72 22.15 -3.01 -0.03
N SER A 73 21.91 -4.32 0.08
CA SER A 73 22.26 -5.29 -0.97
C SER A 73 21.20 -5.42 -2.08
N LEU A 74 19.92 -5.20 -1.78
CA LEU A 74 18.80 -5.41 -2.70
C LEU A 74 18.30 -4.13 -3.37
N LEU A 75 18.34 -2.97 -2.69
CA LEU A 75 17.79 -1.71 -3.19
C LEU A 75 18.81 -0.77 -3.86
N GLY A 76 20.07 -1.20 -3.99
CA GLY A 76 21.12 -0.41 -4.63
C GLY A 76 20.92 -0.20 -6.16
N ARG A 77 21.44 0.91 -6.68
CA ARG A 77 21.43 1.30 -8.10
C ARG A 77 22.21 0.25 -8.92
N GLY A 78 21.52 -0.67 -9.59
CA GLY A 78 22.09 -1.80 -10.34
C GLY A 78 21.78 -3.20 -9.78
N ASN A 79 21.09 -3.30 -8.64
CA ASN A 79 20.74 -4.57 -8.01
C ASN A 79 19.38 -5.15 -8.46
N GLY A 80 18.80 -4.67 -9.56
CA GLY A 80 17.49 -5.13 -10.06
C GLY A 80 17.40 -6.64 -10.28
N GLY A 81 18.47 -7.27 -10.79
CA GLY A 81 18.53 -8.73 -10.95
C GLY A 81 18.59 -9.51 -9.63
N ARG A 82 19.07 -8.90 -8.53
CA ARG A 82 19.05 -9.48 -7.19
C ARG A 82 17.69 -9.33 -6.54
N MET A 83 17.06 -8.18 -6.73
CA MET A 83 15.68 -7.93 -6.30
C MET A 83 14.71 -8.89 -6.99
N ALA A 84 14.84 -9.09 -8.31
CA ALA A 84 14.03 -10.06 -9.04
C ALA A 84 14.20 -11.48 -8.48
N ARG A 85 15.45 -11.93 -8.26
CA ARG A 85 15.73 -13.24 -7.65
C ARG A 85 15.15 -13.38 -6.24
N PHE A 86 15.23 -12.33 -5.44
CA PHE A 86 14.61 -12.28 -4.12
C PHE A 86 13.09 -12.48 -4.23
N VAL A 87 12.41 -11.71 -5.08
CA VAL A 87 10.96 -11.87 -5.32
C VAL A 87 10.63 -13.30 -5.79
N TRP A 88 11.40 -13.87 -6.71
CA TRP A 88 11.22 -15.25 -7.17
C TRP A 88 11.39 -16.29 -6.06
N SER A 89 12.31 -16.04 -5.10
CA SER A 89 12.56 -16.91 -3.95
C SER A 89 11.48 -16.87 -2.86
N LEU A 90 10.56 -15.90 -2.91
CA LEU A 90 9.45 -15.84 -1.96
C LEU A 90 8.56 -17.10 -2.07
N PRO A 91 7.96 -17.55 -0.95
CA PRO A 91 6.94 -18.59 -0.96
C PRO A 91 5.81 -18.28 -1.94
N THR A 92 5.33 -19.30 -2.65
CA THR A 92 4.25 -19.15 -3.65
C THR A 92 3.02 -18.47 -3.07
N GLY A 93 2.63 -18.82 -1.84
CA GLY A 93 1.51 -18.17 -1.14
C GLY A 93 1.69 -16.66 -1.02
N LEU A 94 2.90 -16.18 -0.65
CA LEU A 94 3.16 -14.74 -0.55
C LEU A 94 3.11 -14.05 -1.92
N LYS A 95 3.69 -14.67 -2.96
CA LYS A 95 3.62 -14.14 -4.33
C LYS A 95 2.16 -14.00 -4.78
N CYS A 96 1.35 -15.02 -4.57
CA CYS A 96 -0.08 -14.99 -4.87
C CYS A 96 -0.81 -13.90 -4.09
N SER A 97 -0.56 -13.76 -2.79
CA SER A 97 -1.20 -12.72 -1.97
C SER A 97 -0.84 -11.31 -2.47
N TYR A 98 0.43 -11.04 -2.79
CA TYR A 98 0.83 -9.76 -3.40
C TYR A 98 0.16 -9.53 -4.75
N ALA A 99 0.10 -10.56 -5.61
CA ALA A 99 -0.55 -10.46 -6.91
C ALA A 99 -2.05 -10.12 -6.77
N VAL A 100 -2.75 -10.76 -5.81
CA VAL A 100 -4.16 -10.44 -5.51
C VAL A 100 -4.30 -8.99 -5.04
N VAL A 101 -3.45 -8.53 -4.11
CA VAL A 101 -3.46 -7.14 -3.64
C VAL A 101 -3.30 -6.18 -4.82
N PHE A 102 -2.27 -6.35 -5.66
CA PHE A 102 -2.03 -5.48 -6.80
C PHE A 102 -3.16 -5.52 -7.83
N ALA A 103 -3.73 -6.70 -8.11
CA ALA A 103 -4.87 -6.83 -9.00
C ALA A 103 -6.09 -6.06 -8.47
N THR A 104 -6.41 -6.21 -7.18
CA THR A 104 -7.51 -5.46 -6.55
C THR A 104 -7.24 -3.95 -6.58
N LEU A 105 -6.00 -3.51 -6.34
CA LEU A 105 -5.63 -2.10 -6.39
C LEU A 105 -5.76 -1.51 -7.79
N LEU A 106 -5.25 -2.19 -8.82
CA LEU A 106 -5.39 -1.76 -10.21
C LEU A 106 -6.86 -1.60 -10.58
N LEU A 107 -7.68 -2.59 -10.21
CA LEU A 107 -9.11 -2.58 -10.45
C LEU A 107 -9.83 -1.46 -9.69
N ALA A 108 -9.42 -1.18 -8.45
CA ALA A 108 -9.98 -0.08 -7.66
C ALA A 108 -9.63 1.30 -8.26
N MET A 109 -8.40 1.46 -8.78
CA MET A 109 -7.94 2.69 -9.43
C MET A 109 -8.69 2.94 -10.74
N THR A 110 -8.95 1.91 -11.56
CA THR A 110 -9.74 2.07 -12.79
C THR A 110 -11.17 2.55 -12.52
N ALA A 111 -11.70 2.25 -11.33
CA ALA A 111 -13.04 2.66 -10.92
C ALA A 111 -13.05 3.93 -10.05
N GLY A 112 -11.92 4.63 -9.86
CA GLY A 112 -11.78 5.74 -8.92
C GLY A 112 -12.01 7.15 -9.49
N GLY A 113 -12.31 7.26 -10.79
CA GLY A 113 -12.33 8.55 -11.53
C GLY A 113 -13.31 9.60 -11.01
N GLU A 114 -14.34 9.21 -10.26
CA GLU A 114 -15.38 10.11 -9.73
C GLU A 114 -15.08 10.63 -8.30
N ALA A 115 -13.88 10.41 -7.77
CA ALA A 115 -13.53 10.89 -6.43
C ALA A 115 -13.56 12.43 -6.35
N ARG A 116 -14.41 12.98 -5.46
CA ARG A 116 -14.53 14.42 -5.20
C ARG A 116 -14.57 14.69 -3.70
N ASP A 117 -14.08 15.86 -3.27
CA ASP A 117 -14.21 16.32 -1.89
C ASP A 117 -15.64 16.82 -1.64
N THR A 118 -16.53 15.86 -1.32
CA THR A 118 -17.95 16.13 -1.11
C THR A 118 -18.23 16.60 0.32
N LYS A 119 -19.04 17.64 0.46
CA LYS A 119 -19.45 18.24 1.74
C LYS A 119 -20.98 18.29 1.81
N THR A 120 -21.47 18.31 3.05
CA THR A 120 -22.89 18.55 3.36
C THR A 120 -22.97 19.86 4.12
N ASP A 121 -23.90 20.75 3.74
CA ASP A 121 -24.15 21.98 4.49
C ASP A 121 -25.09 21.76 5.68
N GLU A 122 -25.34 22.82 6.44
CA GLU A 122 -26.23 22.82 7.62
C GLU A 122 -27.70 22.56 7.25
N PHE A 123 -28.07 22.72 5.98
CA PHE A 123 -29.41 22.49 5.45
C PHE A 123 -29.57 21.10 4.82
N GLY A 124 -28.53 20.26 4.89
CA GLY A 124 -28.54 18.90 4.33
C GLY A 124 -28.25 18.84 2.83
N SER A 125 -27.93 19.94 2.17
CA SER A 125 -27.59 19.96 0.75
C SER A 125 -26.15 19.46 0.53
N HIS A 126 -25.97 18.64 -0.51
CA HIS A 126 -24.67 18.06 -0.86
C HIS A 126 -24.00 18.88 -1.95
N TYR A 127 -22.71 19.14 -1.80
CA TYR A 127 -21.94 19.89 -2.79
C TYR A 127 -20.47 19.46 -2.81
N TYR A 128 -19.76 19.82 -3.87
CA TYR A 128 -18.29 19.85 -3.87
C TYR A 128 -17.80 21.23 -4.29
N THR A 129 -16.59 21.58 -3.89
CA THR A 129 -15.94 22.84 -4.29
C THR A 129 -15.00 22.60 -5.46
N ARG A 130 -15.17 23.35 -6.54
CA ARG A 130 -14.29 23.34 -7.70
C ARG A 130 -13.61 24.70 -7.83
N TRP A 131 -12.31 24.70 -8.08
CA TRP A 131 -11.62 25.92 -8.47
C TRP A 131 -11.92 26.26 -9.93
N ASN A 132 -12.48 27.45 -10.18
CA ASN A 132 -12.71 27.95 -11.52
C ASN A 132 -11.51 28.82 -11.95
N ASN A 133 -10.76 28.33 -12.94
CA ASN A 133 -9.57 29.01 -13.46
C ASN A 133 -9.89 30.28 -14.25
N THR A 134 -11.13 30.45 -14.72
CA THR A 134 -11.55 31.64 -15.46
C THR A 134 -11.92 32.78 -14.52
N THR A 135 -12.67 32.47 -13.46
CA THR A 135 -13.11 33.47 -12.47
C THR A 135 -12.14 33.61 -11.29
N LEU A 136 -11.11 32.75 -11.23
CA LEU A 136 -10.13 32.65 -10.13
C LEU A 136 -10.80 32.57 -8.75
N ARG A 137 -11.90 31.81 -8.66
CA ARG A 137 -12.69 31.64 -7.44
C ARG A 137 -13.09 30.18 -7.24
N SER A 138 -13.32 29.81 -5.98
CA SER A 138 -13.92 28.52 -5.63
C SER A 138 -15.42 28.58 -5.82
N GLU A 139 -15.95 27.73 -6.69
CA GLU A 139 -17.38 27.59 -6.95
C GLU A 139 -17.94 26.34 -6.26
N ARG A 140 -19.14 26.46 -5.70
CA ARG A 140 -19.87 25.32 -5.14
C ARG A 140 -20.72 24.72 -6.25
N VAL A 141 -20.56 23.41 -6.46
CA VAL A 141 -21.38 22.64 -7.39
C VAL A 141 -22.26 21.72 -6.57
N ALA A 142 -23.58 21.92 -6.67
CA ALA A 142 -24.56 21.07 -6.00
C ALA A 142 -24.50 19.64 -6.57
N LEU A 143 -24.70 18.67 -5.69
CA LEU A 143 -24.76 17.26 -6.02
C LEU A 143 -26.14 16.72 -5.64
N SER A 144 -26.68 15.85 -6.48
CA SER A 144 -27.76 14.97 -6.05
C SER A 144 -27.26 14.00 -4.98
N GLU A 145 -28.18 13.41 -4.21
CA GLU A 145 -27.87 12.41 -3.18
C GLU A 145 -27.13 11.18 -3.77
N ALA A 146 -27.54 10.75 -4.97
CA ALA A 146 -26.89 9.66 -5.68
C ALA A 146 -25.44 10.01 -6.07
N GLU A 147 -25.21 11.20 -6.62
CA GLU A 147 -23.87 11.65 -6.98
C GLU A 147 -22.98 11.85 -5.74
N TYR A 148 -23.55 12.34 -4.64
CA TYR A 148 -22.84 12.47 -3.37
C TYR A 148 -22.33 11.11 -2.88
N HIS A 149 -23.19 10.09 -2.86
CA HIS A 149 -22.82 8.76 -2.39
C HIS A 149 -21.75 8.10 -3.28
N GLU A 150 -21.87 8.22 -4.60
CA GLU A 150 -20.88 7.65 -5.52
C GLU A 150 -19.54 8.38 -5.44
N ALA A 151 -19.53 9.71 -5.39
CA ALA A 151 -18.30 10.49 -5.23
C ALA A 151 -17.61 10.23 -3.88
N SER A 152 -18.39 10.14 -2.79
CA SER A 152 -17.88 9.76 -1.46
C SER A 152 -17.29 8.34 -1.43
N LYS A 153 -17.94 7.37 -2.08
CA LYS A 153 -17.41 6.00 -2.20
C LYS A 153 -16.12 5.98 -3.00
N ALA A 154 -16.06 6.72 -4.11
CA ALA A 154 -14.85 6.85 -4.93
C ALA A 154 -13.69 7.47 -4.13
N GLN A 155 -13.95 8.52 -3.35
CA GLN A 155 -12.95 9.12 -2.46
C GLN A 155 -12.44 8.11 -1.41
N ALA A 156 -13.34 7.42 -0.72
CA ALA A 156 -12.98 6.39 0.25
C ALA A 156 -12.15 5.25 -0.40
N ARG A 157 -12.51 4.87 -1.63
CA ARG A 157 -11.80 3.85 -2.42
C ARG A 157 -10.36 4.26 -2.71
N VAL A 158 -10.14 5.50 -3.13
CA VAL A 158 -8.80 6.03 -3.42
C VAL A 158 -7.93 6.02 -2.16
N PHE A 159 -8.43 6.54 -1.03
CA PHE A 159 -7.68 6.55 0.22
C PHE A 159 -7.38 5.14 0.74
N ALA A 160 -8.38 4.25 0.75
CA ALA A 160 -8.19 2.87 1.18
C ALA A 160 -7.25 2.10 0.25
N SER A 161 -7.32 2.33 -1.07
CA SER A 161 -6.39 1.73 -2.05
C SER A 161 -4.96 2.21 -1.82
N GLY A 162 -4.78 3.51 -1.59
CA GLY A 162 -3.48 4.07 -1.21
C GLY A 162 -2.94 3.41 0.07
N ALA A 163 -3.76 3.30 1.11
CA ALA A 163 -3.36 2.65 2.35
C ALA A 163 -2.99 1.18 2.16
N ALA A 164 -3.80 0.40 1.43
CA ALA A 164 -3.52 -1.00 1.11
C ALA A 164 -2.16 -1.16 0.38
N LEU A 165 -1.87 -0.28 -0.59
CA LEU A 165 -0.59 -0.27 -1.29
C LEU A 165 0.57 -0.03 -0.32
N PHE A 166 0.50 1.02 0.49
CA PHE A 166 1.56 1.38 1.42
C PHE A 166 1.78 0.30 2.49
N HIS A 167 0.72 -0.32 3.00
CA HIS A 167 0.82 -1.43 3.94
C HIS A 167 1.44 -2.68 3.30
N ALA A 168 1.07 -3.00 2.05
CA ALA A 168 1.68 -4.11 1.31
C ALA A 168 3.19 -3.87 1.07
N VAL A 169 3.55 -2.65 0.66
CA VAL A 169 4.95 -2.23 0.48
C VAL A 169 5.69 -2.25 1.81
N GLY A 170 5.10 -1.76 2.90
CA GLY A 170 5.68 -1.83 4.25
C GLY A 170 5.98 -3.26 4.68
N GLY A 171 5.04 -4.18 4.48
CA GLY A 171 5.27 -5.61 4.71
C GLY A 171 6.41 -6.18 3.85
N PHE A 172 6.50 -5.76 2.58
CA PHE A 172 7.56 -6.20 1.68
C PHE A 172 8.94 -5.68 2.12
N LEU A 173 9.01 -4.42 2.53
CA LEU A 173 10.21 -3.81 3.08
C LEU A 173 10.72 -4.57 4.32
N VAL A 174 9.83 -5.03 5.21
CA VAL A 174 10.24 -5.87 6.35
C VAL A 174 10.89 -7.18 5.89
N LEU A 175 10.40 -7.81 4.82
CA LEU A 175 11.05 -9.00 4.24
C LEU A 175 12.42 -8.68 3.65
N VAL A 176 12.54 -7.55 2.95
CA VAL A 176 13.82 -7.06 2.41
C VAL A 176 14.81 -6.77 3.54
N ALA A 177 14.36 -6.14 4.63
CA ALA A 177 15.22 -5.80 5.77
C ALA A 177 15.78 -7.04 6.47
N ALA A 178 14.98 -8.09 6.57
CA ALA A 178 15.40 -9.35 7.16
C ALA A 178 16.26 -10.20 6.22
N SER A 179 16.58 -9.71 5.02
CA SER A 179 17.35 -10.48 4.06
C SER A 179 18.83 -10.51 4.36
N PRO A 180 19.47 -11.69 4.35
CA PRO A 180 20.91 -11.77 4.54
C PRO A 180 21.60 -11.06 3.37
N ALA A 181 22.77 -10.47 3.64
CA ALA A 181 23.61 -9.92 2.60
C ALA A 181 23.94 -10.99 1.56
N MET A 182 23.47 -10.82 0.32
CA MET A 182 23.85 -11.75 -0.74
C MET A 182 25.35 -11.61 -1.05
N PRO A 183 26.09 -12.72 -1.23
CA PRO A 183 27.51 -12.67 -1.56
C PRO A 183 27.76 -11.80 -2.80
N ARG A 184 28.78 -10.94 -2.74
CA ARG A 184 29.23 -10.20 -3.93
C ARG A 184 29.82 -11.23 -4.91
N PRO A 185 29.33 -11.31 -6.16
CA PRO A 185 29.97 -12.12 -7.18
C PRO A 185 31.34 -11.49 -7.45
N GLY A 186 32.42 -12.11 -6.98
CA GLY A 186 33.78 -11.62 -7.20
C GLY A 186 34.85 -11.97 -6.17
N VAL A 187 34.53 -12.60 -5.03
CA VAL A 187 35.55 -12.89 -3.98
C VAL A 187 36.04 -14.35 -3.98
N GLU A 188 35.38 -15.26 -4.70
CA GLU A 188 35.80 -16.69 -4.74
C GLU A 188 36.89 -17.01 -5.78
N GLY A 189 37.39 -16.03 -6.54
CA GLY A 189 38.32 -16.28 -7.65
C GLY A 189 39.82 -16.18 -7.35
N SER A 190 40.25 -15.75 -6.15
CA SER A 190 41.67 -15.43 -5.88
C SER A 190 42.32 -16.32 -4.80
N LYS A 191 42.04 -17.62 -4.82
CA LYS A 191 42.81 -18.63 -4.07
C LYS A 191 42.89 -19.95 -4.82
N ARG A 192 43.46 -19.94 -6.01
CA ARG A 192 44.14 -21.12 -6.60
C ARG A 192 45.21 -20.67 -7.59
N VAL A 193 46.38 -20.30 -7.08
CA VAL A 193 47.66 -20.67 -7.71
C VAL A 193 48.61 -20.93 -6.56
N ALA A 194 48.89 -22.22 -6.35
CA ALA A 194 50.08 -22.69 -5.66
C ALA A 194 51.17 -22.92 -6.72
#